data_AF-A9KRS6-F1
#
_entry.id   AF-A9KRS6-F1
#
_cell.length_a   1.000
_cell.length_b   1.000
_cell.length_c   1.000
_cell.angle_alpha   90.00
_cell.angle_beta   90.00
_cell.angle_gamma   90.00
#
_symmetry.space_group_name_H-M   'P 1'
#
loop_
_entity.id
_entity.type
_entity.pdbx_description
1 polymer ?
#
loop_
_entity_poly.entity_id
_entity_poly.type
_entity_poly.pdbx_seq_one_letter_code
_entity_poly.pdbx_strand_id
1 'polypeptide(L)'
;MVVEEYIAGNGSLPELMAKYNICAVSSLARWISVYNSDMELKDYNPKQEVYMAEARRKVTIEERKEIVAYCIEHGCDYKNTAEQYDVSYSQVYSWVRKYNASGEEGLADKRGHHKSDEEVDELEKLRRENKRLKRQLEERDMIVELLKKVKEFERRRF
;
A
#
# COMPACT_ATOMS: atom_id res chain seq x y z
N MET A 1 -20.99 12.33 -33.63
CA MET A 1 -20.79 11.32 -32.56
C MET A 1 -21.40 9.98 -33.00
N VAL A 2 -20.88 8.81 -32.59
CA VAL A 2 -21.42 7.50 -33.05
C VAL A 2 -22.92 7.32 -32.77
N VAL A 3 -23.41 7.91 -31.66
CA VAL A 3 -24.83 7.89 -31.28
C VAL A 3 -25.70 8.74 -32.23
N GLU A 4 -25.19 9.86 -32.74
CA GLU A 4 -25.91 10.72 -33.69
C GLU A 4 -26.02 10.06 -35.06
N GLU A 5 -24.97 9.37 -35.52
CA GLU A 5 -25.03 8.59 -36.78
C GLU A 5 -26.02 7.42 -36.67
N TYR A 6 -26.10 6.78 -35.50
CA TYR A 6 -27.09 5.74 -35.22
C TYR A 6 -28.53 6.28 -35.26
N ILE A 7 -28.80 7.42 -34.62
CA ILE A 7 -30.14 8.05 -34.58
C ILE A 7 -30.52 8.62 -35.96
N ALA A 8 -29.56 9.13 -36.72
CA ALA A 8 -29.77 9.58 -38.10
C ALA A 8 -30.02 8.41 -39.08
N GLY A 9 -29.90 7.16 -38.64
CA GLY A 9 -30.11 5.97 -39.46
C GLY A 9 -29.00 5.71 -40.48
N ASN A 10 -27.81 6.29 -40.27
CA ASN A 10 -26.68 6.25 -41.22
C ASN A 10 -25.83 4.96 -41.12
N GLY A 11 -26.39 3.88 -40.58
CA GLY A 11 -25.72 2.59 -40.46
C GLY A 11 -26.37 1.69 -39.41
N SER A 12 -26.21 0.38 -39.61
CA SER A 12 -26.62 -0.60 -38.62
C SER A 12 -25.64 -0.64 -37.44
N LEU A 13 -26.11 -1.15 -36.28
CA LEU A 13 -25.29 -1.27 -35.07
C LEU A 13 -23.91 -1.94 -35.31
N PRO A 14 -23.80 -3.05 -36.07
CA PRO A 14 -22.52 -3.68 -36.36
C PRO A 14 -21.59 -2.84 -37.26
N GLU A 15 -22.15 -2.11 -38.22
CA GLU A 15 -21.38 -1.26 -39.14
C GLU A 15 -20.77 -0.07 -38.41
N LEU A 16 -21.54 0.56 -37.51
CA LEU A 16 -21.03 1.65 -36.67
C LEU A 16 -19.98 1.14 -35.67
N MET A 17 -20.15 -0.05 -35.11
CA MET A 17 -19.12 -0.66 -34.25
C MET A 17 -17.82 -0.92 -34.99
N ALA A 18 -17.89 -1.43 -36.22
CA ALA A 18 -16.72 -1.64 -37.07
C ALA A 18 -16.05 -0.31 -37.46
N LYS A 19 -16.85 0.69 -37.87
CA LYS A 19 -16.37 2.03 -38.28
C LYS A 19 -15.64 2.76 -37.15
N TYR A 20 -16.15 2.67 -35.93
CA TYR A 20 -15.59 3.36 -34.76
C TYR A 20 -14.73 2.48 -33.86
N ASN A 21 -14.41 1.25 -34.32
CA ASN A 21 -13.61 0.27 -33.59
C ASN A 21 -14.11 0.01 -32.15
N ILE A 22 -15.43 -0.10 -31.99
CA ILE A 22 -16.07 -0.37 -30.70
C ILE A 22 -16.16 -1.87 -30.52
N CYS A 23 -15.38 -2.42 -29.59
CA CYS A 23 -15.33 -3.86 -29.35
C CYS A 23 -16.58 -4.43 -28.66
N ALA A 24 -17.33 -3.60 -27.93
CA ALA A 24 -18.44 -4.05 -27.09
C ALA A 24 -19.76 -3.38 -27.46
N VAL A 25 -20.74 -4.21 -27.85
CA VAL A 25 -22.12 -3.77 -28.15
C VAL A 25 -22.74 -3.02 -26.97
N SER A 26 -22.42 -3.46 -25.74
CA SER A 26 -22.89 -2.83 -24.50
C SER A 26 -22.44 -1.38 -24.35
N SER A 27 -21.27 -1.00 -24.89
CA SER A 27 -20.77 0.38 -24.84
C SER A 27 -21.64 1.31 -25.68
N LEU A 28 -21.95 0.91 -26.92
CA LEU A 28 -22.80 1.70 -27.82
C LEU A 28 -24.25 1.75 -27.33
N ALA A 29 -24.80 0.63 -26.87
CA ALA A 29 -26.15 0.57 -26.30
C ALA A 29 -26.31 1.48 -25.08
N ARG A 30 -25.30 1.51 -24.19
CA ARG A 30 -25.27 2.43 -23.04
C ARG A 30 -25.22 3.88 -23.50
N TRP A 31 -24.40 4.22 -24.50
CA TRP A 31 -24.33 5.59 -25.01
C TRP A 31 -25.65 6.06 -25.63
N ILE A 32 -26.32 5.20 -26.40
CA ILE A 32 -27.65 5.47 -26.96
C ILE A 32 -28.68 5.66 -25.84
N SER A 33 -28.65 4.81 -24.80
CA SER A 33 -29.56 4.92 -23.66
C SER A 33 -29.34 6.22 -22.87
N VAL A 34 -28.10 6.63 -22.67
CA VAL A 34 -27.77 7.88 -21.95
C VAL A 34 -28.23 9.09 -22.77
N TYR A 35 -27.97 9.09 -24.08
CA TYR A 35 -28.41 10.14 -24.99
C TYR A 35 -29.94 10.31 -25.01
N ASN A 36 -30.69 9.21 -25.06
CA ASN A 36 -32.17 9.23 -25.06
C ASN A 36 -32.78 9.61 -23.70
N SER A 37 -31.98 9.74 -22.64
CA SER A 37 -32.44 10.05 -21.28
C SER A 37 -32.20 11.50 -20.85
N ASP A 38 -31.94 12.41 -21.82
CA ASP A 38 -31.57 13.81 -21.60
C ASP A 38 -30.34 14.01 -20.68
N MET A 39 -29.50 12.98 -20.53
CA MET A 39 -28.24 13.06 -19.81
C MET A 39 -27.09 13.34 -20.77
N GLU A 40 -26.24 14.32 -20.42
CA GLU A 40 -25.00 14.57 -21.15
C GLU A 40 -24.05 13.37 -21.07
N LEU A 41 -23.59 12.91 -22.23
CA LEU A 41 -22.47 11.97 -22.37
C LEU A 41 -21.18 12.69 -21.96
N LYS A 42 -20.80 12.57 -20.69
CA LYS A 42 -19.52 13.09 -20.19
C LYS A 42 -18.40 12.10 -20.48
N ASP A 43 -17.26 12.62 -20.95
CA ASP A 43 -16.03 11.85 -21.00
C ASP A 43 -15.70 11.32 -19.60
N TYR A 44 -15.35 10.03 -19.53
CA TYR A 44 -14.86 9.43 -18.31
C TYR A 44 -13.49 10.05 -17.97
N ASN A 45 -13.51 11.12 -17.17
CA ASN A 45 -12.32 11.68 -16.56
C ASN A 45 -12.26 11.19 -15.11
N PRO A 46 -11.60 10.04 -14.83
CA PRO A 46 -11.46 9.57 -13.48
C PRO A 46 -10.61 10.60 -12.73
N LYS A 47 -11.26 11.40 -11.88
CA LYS A 47 -10.56 12.02 -10.75
C LYS A 47 -10.00 10.83 -9.97
N GLN A 48 -8.71 10.56 -10.15
CA GLN A 48 -7.93 9.58 -9.40
C GLN A 48 -8.36 9.69 -7.95
N GLU A 49 -9.17 8.73 -7.51
CA GLU A 49 -9.77 8.78 -6.20
C GLU A 49 -8.65 8.94 -5.20
N VAL A 50 -8.82 9.79 -4.18
CA VAL A 50 -7.84 10.12 -3.13
C VAL A 50 -7.09 8.90 -2.56
N TYR A 51 -7.69 7.70 -2.70
CA TYR A 51 -7.13 6.39 -2.39
C TYR A 51 -5.96 5.93 -3.27
N MET A 52 -5.89 6.37 -4.52
CA MET A 52 -4.88 6.01 -5.54
C MET A 52 -3.84 7.11 -5.78
N ALA A 53 -3.97 8.26 -5.11
CA ALA A 53 -3.01 9.35 -5.25
C ALA A 53 -1.66 8.96 -4.64
N GLU A 54 -0.63 8.91 -5.49
CA GLU A 54 0.76 8.83 -5.04
C GLU A 54 1.13 10.08 -4.25
N ALA A 55 1.92 9.90 -3.20
CA ALA A 55 2.41 11.01 -2.39
C ALA A 55 3.35 11.88 -3.24
N ARG A 56 2.91 13.09 -3.59
CA ARG A 56 3.66 14.00 -4.46
C ARG A 56 4.76 14.75 -3.71
N ARG A 57 4.63 14.90 -2.39
CA ARG A 57 5.49 15.76 -1.55
C ARG A 57 6.15 15.01 -0.40
N LYS A 58 7.37 15.41 -0.05
CA LYS A 58 8.03 15.02 1.20
C LYS A 58 7.49 15.87 2.34
N VAL A 59 6.93 15.21 3.35
CA VAL A 59 6.35 15.83 4.55
C VAL A 59 7.34 15.75 5.69
N THR A 60 7.61 16.87 6.36
CA THR A 60 8.50 16.89 7.53
C THR A 60 7.85 16.24 8.75
N ILE A 61 8.60 16.05 9.82
CA ILE A 61 8.03 15.45 11.03
C ILE A 61 7.08 16.41 11.75
N GLU A 62 7.34 17.71 11.70
CA GLU A 62 6.48 18.75 12.26
C GLU A 62 5.15 18.81 11.51
N GLU A 63 5.19 18.86 10.17
CA GLU A 63 3.99 18.83 9.32
C GLU A 63 3.19 17.54 9.55
N ARG A 64 3.86 16.40 9.73
CA ARG A 64 3.19 15.13 10.05
C ARG A 64 2.46 15.17 11.39
N LYS A 65 3.01 15.83 12.41
CA LYS A 65 2.34 16.02 13.70
C LYS A 65 1.08 16.87 13.54
N GLU A 66 1.18 17.96 12.78
CA GLU A 66 0.06 18.85 12.49
C GLU A 66 -1.07 18.11 11.75
N ILE A 67 -0.74 17.37 10.70
CA ILE A 67 -1.71 16.59 9.91
C ILE A 67 -2.46 15.57 10.79
N VAL A 68 -1.73 14.89 11.68
CA VAL A 68 -2.34 13.89 12.57
C VAL A 68 -3.24 14.55 13.61
N ALA A 69 -2.80 15.66 14.21
CA ALA A 69 -3.61 16.42 15.16
C ALA A 69 -4.90 16.92 14.50
N TYR A 70 -4.78 17.51 13.30
CA TYR A 70 -5.92 17.96 12.49
C TYR A 70 -6.88 16.81 12.19
N CYS A 71 -6.36 15.64 11.77
CA CYS A 71 -7.20 14.49 11.45
C CYS A 71 -8.01 13.98 12.64
N ILE A 72 -7.39 13.93 13.83
CA ILE A 72 -8.05 13.47 15.06
C ILE A 72 -9.12 14.48 15.50
N GLU A 73 -8.83 15.78 15.44
CA GLU A 73 -9.78 16.85 15.77
C GLU A 73 -11.01 16.84 14.85
N HIS A 74 -10.82 16.55 13.56
CA HIS A 74 -11.87 16.49 12.55
C HIS A 74 -12.55 15.10 12.47
N GLY A 75 -12.54 14.34 13.57
CA GLY A 75 -13.29 13.07 13.66
C GLY A 75 -12.71 11.94 12.81
N CYS A 76 -11.40 11.92 12.58
CA CYS A 76 -10.69 10.95 11.75
C CYS A 76 -11.12 10.99 10.27
N ASP A 77 -11.44 12.17 9.73
CA ASP A 77 -11.69 12.34 8.30
C ASP A 77 -10.36 12.34 7.51
N TYR A 78 -9.87 11.13 7.24
CA TYR A 78 -8.63 10.89 6.50
C TYR A 78 -8.68 11.41 5.06
N LYS A 79 -9.86 11.46 4.44
CA LYS A 79 -10.00 11.85 3.03
C LYS A 79 -9.87 13.37 2.90
N ASN A 80 -10.60 14.11 3.74
CA ASN A 80 -10.51 15.56 3.75
C ASN A 80 -9.11 16.02 4.19
N THR A 81 -8.55 15.39 5.22
CA THR A 81 -7.17 15.68 5.66
C THR A 81 -6.15 15.44 4.54
N ALA A 82 -6.32 14.37 3.76
CA ALA A 82 -5.47 14.07 2.62
C ALA A 82 -5.55 15.13 1.51
N GLU A 83 -6.76 15.58 1.17
CA GLU A 83 -6.99 16.65 0.20
C GLU A 83 -6.42 17.99 0.68
N GLN A 84 -6.62 18.34 1.95
CA GLN A 84 -6.21 19.62 2.53
C GLN A 84 -4.69 19.80 2.57
N TYR A 85 -3.95 18.73 2.88
CA TYR A 85 -2.50 18.77 3.04
C TYR A 85 -1.73 18.24 1.81
N ASP A 86 -2.43 17.93 0.71
CA ASP A 86 -1.87 17.32 -0.52
C ASP A 86 -1.02 16.07 -0.23
N VAL A 87 -1.54 15.20 0.64
CA VAL A 87 -0.93 13.93 1.04
C VAL A 87 -1.84 12.76 0.68
N SER A 88 -1.27 11.58 0.52
CA SER A 88 -2.07 10.39 0.21
C SER A 88 -2.92 9.98 1.42
N TYR A 89 -4.15 9.53 1.17
CA TYR A 89 -5.01 8.91 2.19
C TYR A 89 -4.26 7.84 3.01
N SER A 90 -3.47 7.00 2.32
CA SER A 90 -2.70 5.93 2.92
C SER A 90 -1.66 6.42 3.93
N GLN A 91 -1.09 7.60 3.69
CA GLN A 91 -0.11 8.24 4.58
C GLN A 91 -0.80 8.75 5.84
N VAL A 92 -1.89 9.51 5.71
CA VAL A 92 -2.66 10.03 6.85
C VAL A 92 -3.10 8.89 7.75
N TYR A 93 -3.69 7.83 7.16
CA TYR A 93 -4.12 6.66 7.89
C TYR A 93 -2.96 5.98 8.64
N SER A 94 -1.82 5.78 7.98
CA SER A 94 -0.62 5.17 8.58
C SER A 94 -0.06 6.02 9.72
N TRP A 95 -0.04 7.34 9.58
CA TRP A 95 0.44 8.26 10.62
C TRP A 95 -0.48 8.27 11.83
N VAL A 96 -1.80 8.42 11.63
CA VAL A 96 -2.78 8.39 12.74
C VAL A 96 -2.73 7.04 13.47
N ARG A 97 -2.63 5.92 12.74
CA ARG A 97 -2.49 4.60 13.35
C ARG A 97 -1.22 4.51 14.22
N LYS A 98 -0.08 5.00 13.73
CA LYS A 98 1.19 4.99 14.50
C LYS A 98 1.13 5.92 15.70
N TYR A 99 0.49 7.07 15.56
CA TYR A 99 0.29 8.01 16.66
C TYR A 99 -0.58 7.40 17.77
N ASN A 100 -1.67 6.72 17.41
CA ASN A 100 -2.51 6.04 18.41
C ASN A 100 -1.78 4.89 19.12
N ALA A 101 -0.78 4.26 18.48
CA ALA A 101 -0.03 3.15 19.06
C ALA A 101 1.16 3.58 19.92
N SER A 102 1.85 4.67 19.58
CA SER A 102 3.13 5.06 20.20
C SER A 102 3.31 6.58 20.35
N GLY A 103 2.24 7.36 20.24
CA GLY A 103 2.27 8.81 20.33
C GLY A 103 3.12 9.47 19.25
N GLU A 104 3.72 10.62 19.58
CA GLU A 104 4.59 11.36 18.66
C GLU A 104 5.82 10.57 18.23
N GLU A 105 6.35 9.69 19.09
CA GLU A 105 7.51 8.84 18.76
C GLU A 105 7.21 7.85 17.63
N GLY A 106 5.94 7.47 17.45
CA GLY A 106 5.47 6.64 16.36
C GLY A 106 5.53 7.34 15.00
N LEU A 107 5.56 8.68 14.98
CA LEU A 107 5.64 9.49 13.77
C LEU A 107 7.07 9.68 13.27
N ALA A 108 8.09 9.36 14.08
CA ALA A 108 9.48 9.41 13.67
C ALA A 108 9.82 8.30 12.64
N ASP A 109 10.67 8.63 11.67
CA ASP A 109 11.17 7.62 10.72
C ASP A 109 12.27 6.79 11.39
N LYS A 110 11.96 5.54 11.73
CA LYS A 110 12.90 4.59 12.34
C LYS A 110 13.52 3.62 11.31
N ARG A 111 13.36 3.87 10.01
CA ARG A 111 14.00 3.03 8.96
C ARG A 111 15.52 3.17 9.06
N GLY A 112 16.22 2.04 9.18
CA GLY A 112 17.68 2.00 9.26
C GLY A 112 18.27 2.47 10.60
N HIS A 113 17.47 3.06 11.49
CA HIS A 113 17.86 3.41 12.85
C HIS A 113 17.40 2.32 13.82
N HIS A 114 18.32 1.47 14.28
CA HIS A 114 18.08 0.61 15.42
C HIS A 114 17.96 1.46 16.69
N LYS A 115 17.01 1.13 17.57
CA LYS A 115 16.93 1.70 18.93
C LYS A 115 18.31 1.61 19.58
N SER A 116 18.77 2.71 20.17
CA SER A 116 20.04 2.70 20.92
C SER A 116 19.92 1.78 22.14
N ASP A 117 21.04 1.26 22.66
CA ASP A 117 21.02 0.36 23.82
C ASP A 117 20.41 1.00 25.08
N GLU A 118 20.25 2.32 25.10
CA GLU A 118 19.61 3.09 26.18
C GLU A 118 18.08 3.08 26.11
N GLU A 119 17.51 2.91 24.91
CA GLU A 119 16.06 2.86 24.65
C GLU A 119 15.48 1.42 24.67
N VAL A 120 16.35 0.41 24.73
CA VAL A 120 15.96 -1.00 24.67
C VAL A 120 15.72 -1.51 26.09
N ASP A 121 14.44 -1.78 26.38
CA ASP A 121 13.98 -2.44 27.61
C ASP A 121 14.82 -3.70 27.92
N GLU A 122 15.09 -3.97 29.20
CA GLU A 122 15.96 -5.08 29.63
C GLU A 122 15.48 -6.42 29.06
N LEU A 123 14.16 -6.59 28.94
CA LEU A 123 13.53 -7.75 28.33
C LEU A 123 13.89 -7.90 26.84
N GLU A 124 13.96 -6.79 26.10
CA GLU A 124 14.31 -6.80 24.68
C GLU A 124 15.82 -7.09 24.50
N LYS A 125 16.69 -6.60 25.39
CA LYS A 125 18.13 -7.00 25.43
C LYS A 125 18.29 -8.50 25.66
N LEU A 126 17.63 -9.03 26.69
CA LEU A 126 17.67 -10.45 27.04
C LEU A 126 17.16 -11.33 25.89
N ARG A 127 16.11 -10.91 25.17
CA ARG A 127 15.62 -11.65 23.98
C ARG A 127 16.65 -11.70 22.87
N ARG A 128 17.35 -10.60 22.59
CA ARG A 128 18.41 -10.55 21.57
C ARG A 128 19.57 -11.46 21.95
N GLU A 129 20.00 -11.40 23.21
CA GLU A 129 21.07 -12.25 23.71
C GLU A 129 20.67 -13.73 23.70
N ASN A 130 19.46 -14.07 24.14
CA ASN A 130 18.94 -15.43 24.11
C ASN A 130 18.92 -16.00 22.69
N LYS A 131 18.52 -15.20 21.70
CA LYS A 131 18.56 -15.59 20.29
C LYS A 131 19.98 -15.86 19.80
N ARG A 132 20.94 -15.01 20.18
CA ARG A 132 22.36 -15.19 19.85
C ARG A 132 22.93 -16.46 20.48
N LEU A 133 22.65 -16.69 21.76
CA LEU A 133 23.11 -17.87 22.50
C LEU A 133 22.50 -19.17 21.95
N LYS A 134 21.22 -19.18 21.60
CA LYS A 134 20.56 -20.34 20.96
C LYS A 134 21.23 -20.71 19.65
N ARG A 135 21.53 -19.73 18.81
CA ARG A 135 22.24 -19.98 17.55
C ARG A 135 23.63 -20.57 17.77
N GLN A 136 24.37 -20.06 18.76
CA GLN A 136 25.68 -20.63 19.11
C GLN A 136 25.56 -22.07 19.64
N LEU A 137 24.52 -22.38 20.42
CA LEU A 137 24.26 -23.74 20.86
C LEU A 137 23.97 -24.67 19.68
N GLU A 138 23.09 -24.27 18.76
CA GLU A 138 22.77 -25.03 17.54
C GLU A 138 24.02 -25.29 16.69
N GLU A 139 24.87 -24.28 16.49
CA GLU A 139 26.14 -24.42 15.76
C GLU A 139 27.08 -25.42 16.44
N ARG A 140 27.20 -25.35 17.78
CA ARG A 140 28.05 -26.29 18.54
C ARG A 140 27.50 -27.72 18.49
N ASP A 141 26.19 -27.88 18.59
CA ASP A 141 25.53 -29.20 18.52
C ASP A 141 25.75 -29.84 17.14
N MET A 142 25.60 -29.07 16.05
CA MET A 142 25.93 -29.54 14.71
C MET A 142 27.39 -29.96 14.57
N ILE A 143 28.34 -29.19 15.11
CA ILE A 143 29.77 -29.56 15.10
C ILE A 143 30.00 -30.89 15.84
N VAL A 144 29.35 -31.08 17.00
CA VAL A 144 29.45 -32.33 17.76
C VAL A 144 28.90 -33.51 16.98
N GLU A 145 27.76 -33.36 16.31
CA GLU A 145 27.18 -34.40 15.46
C GLU A 145 28.09 -34.76 14.28
N LEU A 146 28.63 -33.75 13.59
CA LEU A 146 29.59 -33.95 12.51
C LEU A 146 30.83 -34.72 12.99
N LEU A 147 31.40 -34.34 14.14
CA LEU A 147 32.55 -35.03 14.73
C LEU A 147 32.23 -36.49 15.09
N LYS A 148 31.03 -36.78 15.58
CA LYS A 148 30.58 -38.16 15.84
C LYS A 148 30.53 -38.96 14.53
N LYS A 149 30.03 -38.38 13.45
CA LYS A 149 29.99 -39.02 12.12
C LYS A 149 31.38 -39.29 11.56
N VAL A 150 32.31 -38.34 11.67
CA VAL A 150 33.70 -38.54 11.23
C VAL A 150 34.34 -39.73 11.95
N LYS A 151 34.22 -39.79 13.29
CA LYS A 151 34.75 -40.92 14.07
C LYS A 151 34.10 -42.26 13.72
N GLU A 152 32.83 -42.27 13.35
CA GLU A 152 32.13 -43.48 12.89
C GLU A 152 32.71 -43.98 11.57
N PHE A 153 32.96 -43.09 10.61
CA PHE A 153 33.59 -43.45 9.34
C PHE A 153 35.03 -43.95 9.52
N GLU A 154 35.82 -43.32 10.39
CA GLU A 154 37.19 -43.77 10.70
C GLU A 154 37.21 -45.19 11.28
N ARG A 155 36.27 -45.53 12.18
CA ARG A 155 36.16 -46.89 12.75
C ARG A 155 35.70 -47.96 11.77
N ARG A 156 34.95 -47.59 10.73
CA ARG A 156 34.49 -48.53 9.69
C ARG A 156 35.55 -48.79 8.61
N ARG A 157 36.63 -48.00 8.59
CA ARG A 157 37.68 -48.05 7.57
C ARG A 157 38.86 -48.96 7.96
N PHE A 158 38.91 -49.38 9.22
CA PHE A 158 39.80 -50.41 9.77
C PHE A 158 38.96 -51.64 10.15
#